data_AF-A0A1P8Q4A4-F1
#
_entry.id   AF-A0A1P8Q4A4-F1
#
_cell.length_a   1.000
_cell.length_b   1.000
_cell.length_c   1.000
_cell.angle_alpha   90.00
_cell.angle_beta   90.00
_cell.angle_gamma   90.00
#
_symmetry.space_group_name_H-M   'P 1'
#
loop_
_entity.id
_entity.type
_entity.pdbx_description
1 polymer ?
#
loop_
_entity_poly.entity_id
_entity_poly.type
_entity_poly.pdbx_seq_one_letter_code
_entity_poly.pdbx_strand_id
1 'polypeptide(L)'
;MANELANIDFGVSYTPTEIKINNEEGLKNELKSISLKYKGLIVTEDNLKGVKSTRAKLNALNKGLDDKRKEIKASYNEPLSAFEDRVKDFKGIIDQSLVPIDNGIKKLENSQREGRKNHVQDIIDEMAPEYDIDPNDIEFEKSWTNKTMTDIKLTKIFADGFNALKRKKELIATNKKLVEEHCKYVGVEAAGWVSQLSDEYNATDVIKAIDQFAEDRKLKEIAEKKRLESEKAIKAATQRQVNDVVIDDETGELIESKPQMFEWSMHLTGSKGDLISAYNALSELKGIHVQTIDGLSEVEGEL
;
A
#
# COMPACT_ATOMS: atom_id res chain seq x y z
N MET A 1 15.82 35.40 -42.18
CA MET A 1 14.67 36.10 -42.78
C MET A 1 13.84 36.66 -41.64
N ALA A 2 13.70 37.99 -41.55
CA ALA A 2 12.76 38.59 -40.61
C ALA A 2 11.35 38.42 -41.21
N ASN A 3 10.45 37.79 -40.46
CA ASN A 3 9.03 37.74 -40.85
C ASN A 3 8.41 39.07 -40.42
N GLU A 4 8.50 40.06 -41.29
CA GLU A 4 7.82 41.34 -41.08
C GLU A 4 6.39 41.23 -41.57
N LEU A 5 5.43 41.32 -40.65
CA LEU A 5 4.05 41.63 -40.99
C LEU A 5 4.01 43.13 -41.32
N ALA A 6 3.71 43.48 -42.57
CA ALA A 6 3.41 44.86 -42.93
C ALA A 6 2.27 45.38 -42.03
N ASN A 7 2.32 46.64 -41.63
CA ASN A 7 1.26 47.23 -40.81
C ASN A 7 -0.06 47.25 -41.59
N ILE A 8 -0.97 46.32 -41.30
CA ILE A 8 -2.28 46.21 -41.97
C ILE A 8 -3.25 47.14 -41.25
N ASP A 9 -3.56 48.28 -41.88
CA ASP A 9 -4.61 49.19 -41.41
C ASP A 9 -6.00 48.63 -41.76
N PHE A 10 -6.86 48.50 -40.75
CA PHE A 10 -8.23 47.99 -40.89
C PHE A 10 -9.24 49.13 -40.66
N GLY A 11 -9.23 50.11 -41.57
CA GLY A 11 -10.21 51.19 -41.59
C GLY A 11 -11.57 50.71 -42.12
N VAL A 12 -12.61 50.75 -41.30
CA VAL A 12 -14.00 50.48 -41.71
C VAL A 12 -14.77 51.79 -41.80
N SER A 13 -15.32 52.09 -42.98
CA SER A 13 -16.23 53.23 -43.17
C SER A 13 -17.69 52.77 -43.02
N TYR A 14 -18.48 53.50 -42.23
CA TYR A 14 -19.87 53.18 -41.97
C TYR A 14 -20.72 54.47 -41.92
N THR A 15 -21.77 54.53 -42.74
CA THR A 15 -22.75 55.62 -42.74
C THR A 15 -24.14 55.09 -42.38
N PRO A 16 -24.72 55.49 -41.24
CA PRO A 16 -26.06 55.03 -40.86
C PRO A 16 -27.12 55.61 -41.81
N THR A 17 -27.99 54.76 -42.34
CA THR A 17 -29.13 55.20 -43.18
C THR A 17 -30.32 55.59 -42.29
N GLU A 18 -30.87 56.78 -42.49
CA GLU A 18 -32.05 57.25 -41.78
C GLU A 18 -33.34 56.60 -42.35
N ILE A 19 -34.13 55.94 -41.49
CA ILE A 19 -35.41 55.32 -41.86
C ILE A 19 -36.57 56.16 -41.31
N LYS A 20 -37.37 56.76 -42.19
CA LYS A 20 -38.54 57.59 -41.85
C LYS A 20 -39.80 57.14 -42.59
N ILE A 21 -40.96 57.31 -41.94
CA ILE A 21 -42.26 57.19 -42.61
C ILE A 21 -42.61 58.56 -43.18
N ASN A 22 -42.63 58.70 -44.51
CA ASN A 22 -42.78 59.99 -45.20
C ASN A 22 -44.05 60.78 -44.82
N ASN A 23 -45.14 60.10 -44.44
CA ASN A 23 -46.41 60.70 -44.01
C ASN A 23 -46.88 60.12 -42.66
N GLU A 24 -46.00 60.09 -41.68
CA GLU A 24 -46.30 59.51 -40.36
C GLU A 24 -47.50 60.20 -39.68
N GLU A 25 -47.52 61.53 -39.67
CA GLU A 25 -48.59 62.30 -39.03
C GLU A 25 -49.95 62.08 -39.68
N GLY A 26 -50.01 62.11 -41.02
CA GLY A 26 -51.23 61.84 -41.78
C GLY A 26 -51.75 60.42 -41.53
N LEU A 27 -50.87 59.43 -41.58
CA LEU A 27 -51.21 58.04 -41.30
C LEU A 27 -51.74 57.88 -39.86
N LYS A 28 -51.09 58.50 -38.88
CA LYS A 28 -51.52 58.44 -37.47
C LYS A 28 -52.89 59.08 -37.26
N ASN A 29 -53.16 60.19 -37.92
CA ASN A 29 -54.46 60.87 -37.83
C ASN A 29 -55.58 60.06 -38.48
N GLU A 30 -55.32 59.44 -39.63
CA GLU A 30 -56.28 58.57 -40.32
C GLU A 30 -56.58 57.30 -39.50
N LEU A 31 -55.56 56.64 -38.95
CA LEU A 31 -55.73 55.47 -38.07
C LEU A 31 -56.52 55.81 -36.80
N LYS A 32 -56.30 56.99 -36.20
CA LYS A 32 -57.09 57.47 -35.06
C LYS A 32 -58.55 57.71 -35.44
N SER A 33 -58.82 58.32 -36.59
CA SER A 33 -60.17 58.57 -37.09
C SER A 33 -60.93 57.25 -37.35
N ILE A 34 -60.26 56.29 -37.99
CA ILE A 34 -60.78 54.93 -38.20
C ILE A 34 -61.09 54.26 -36.84
N SER A 35 -60.17 54.31 -35.89
CA SER A 35 -60.35 53.73 -34.55
C SER A 35 -61.56 54.31 -33.83
N LEU A 36 -61.74 55.65 -33.87
CA LEU A 36 -62.90 56.33 -33.29
C LEU A 36 -64.20 55.97 -34.00
N LYS A 37 -64.20 55.91 -35.33
CA LYS A 37 -65.37 55.58 -36.15
C LYS A 37 -65.92 54.17 -35.87
N TYR A 38 -65.04 53.21 -35.55
CA TYR A 38 -65.42 51.83 -35.28
C TYR A 38 -65.49 51.49 -33.78
N LYS A 39 -65.21 52.46 -32.90
CA LYS A 39 -65.33 52.29 -31.45
C LYS A 39 -66.81 52.14 -31.07
N GLY A 40 -67.18 50.97 -30.55
CA GLY A 40 -68.57 50.68 -30.15
C GLY A 40 -69.50 50.29 -31.30
N LEU A 41 -68.97 49.90 -32.47
CA LEU A 41 -69.77 49.42 -33.59
C LEU A 41 -70.58 48.16 -33.21
N ILE A 42 -71.91 48.22 -33.36
CA ILE A 42 -72.82 47.07 -33.25
C ILE A 42 -73.04 46.48 -34.64
N VAL A 43 -72.70 45.20 -34.82
CA VAL A 43 -72.83 44.49 -36.09
C VAL A 43 -74.24 43.89 -36.20
N THR A 44 -74.94 44.20 -37.28
CA THR A 44 -76.29 43.69 -37.61
C THR A 44 -76.25 42.97 -38.96
N GLU A 45 -77.29 42.20 -39.31
CA GLU A 45 -77.33 41.45 -40.57
C GLU A 45 -77.22 42.36 -41.80
N ASP A 46 -77.86 43.54 -41.77
CA ASP A 46 -77.83 44.52 -42.86
C ASP A 46 -76.44 45.14 -43.08
N ASN A 47 -75.64 45.32 -42.02
CA ASN A 47 -74.33 45.97 -42.11
C ASN A 47 -73.15 44.98 -42.21
N LEU A 48 -73.41 43.68 -42.01
CA LEU A 48 -72.40 42.62 -41.91
C LEU A 48 -71.44 42.58 -43.11
N LYS A 49 -71.97 42.74 -44.34
CA LYS A 49 -71.15 42.72 -45.57
C LYS A 49 -70.15 43.89 -45.61
N GLY A 50 -70.59 45.08 -45.22
CA GLY A 50 -69.73 46.27 -45.14
C GLY A 50 -68.66 46.12 -44.06
N VAL A 51 -69.04 45.65 -42.87
CA VAL A 51 -68.11 45.42 -41.75
C VAL A 51 -67.02 44.40 -42.10
N LYS A 52 -67.40 43.28 -42.74
CA LYS A 52 -66.42 42.27 -43.22
C LYS A 52 -65.43 42.86 -44.23
N SER A 53 -65.91 43.69 -45.17
CA SER A 53 -65.06 44.36 -46.16
C SER A 53 -64.07 45.33 -45.49
N THR A 54 -64.54 46.16 -44.55
CA THR A 54 -63.66 47.04 -43.78
C THR A 54 -62.62 46.26 -42.97
N ARG A 55 -63.02 45.18 -42.28
CA ARG A 55 -62.08 44.32 -41.54
C ARG A 55 -60.97 43.79 -42.45
N ALA A 56 -61.32 43.34 -43.65
CA ALA A 56 -60.35 42.86 -44.62
C ALA A 56 -59.36 43.97 -45.02
N LYS A 57 -59.84 45.20 -45.27
CA LYS A 57 -58.98 46.36 -45.58
C LYS A 57 -58.04 46.72 -44.43
N LEU A 58 -58.52 46.72 -43.18
CA LEU A 58 -57.67 47.00 -42.00
C LEU A 58 -56.60 45.93 -41.78
N ASN A 59 -56.97 44.66 -41.96
CA ASN A 59 -56.00 43.57 -41.89
C ASN A 59 -54.95 43.66 -43.00
N ALA A 60 -55.37 44.03 -44.22
CA ALA A 60 -54.45 44.26 -45.34
C ALA A 60 -53.49 45.42 -45.06
N LEU A 61 -53.98 46.53 -44.49
CA LEU A 61 -53.14 47.66 -44.09
C LEU A 61 -52.13 47.26 -42.99
N ASN A 62 -52.57 46.56 -41.95
CA ASN A 62 -51.70 46.08 -40.89
C ASN A 62 -50.60 45.14 -41.43
N LYS A 63 -50.97 44.23 -42.32
CA LYS A 63 -50.02 43.36 -43.01
C LYS A 63 -49.03 44.16 -43.87
N GLY A 64 -49.51 45.14 -44.64
CA GLY A 64 -48.65 45.98 -45.48
C GLY A 64 -47.61 46.78 -44.68
N LEU A 65 -47.96 47.28 -43.49
CA LEU A 65 -47.01 47.94 -42.58
C LEU A 65 -45.94 46.96 -42.09
N ASP A 66 -46.34 45.76 -41.67
CA ASP A 66 -45.42 44.73 -41.19
C ASP A 66 -44.49 44.20 -42.29
N ASP A 67 -45.03 44.01 -43.50
CA ASP A 67 -44.29 43.58 -44.68
C ASP A 67 -43.25 44.64 -45.09
N LYS A 68 -43.62 45.93 -45.09
CA LYS A 68 -42.65 47.02 -45.36
C LYS A 68 -41.58 47.14 -44.29
N ARG A 69 -41.91 46.95 -43.01
CA ARG A 69 -40.90 46.88 -41.94
C ARG A 69 -39.91 45.75 -42.18
N LYS A 70 -40.41 44.56 -42.56
CA LYS A 70 -39.56 43.37 -42.85
C LYS A 70 -38.67 43.59 -44.06
N GLU A 71 -39.22 44.16 -45.14
CA GLU A 71 -38.48 44.49 -46.37
C GLU A 71 -37.30 45.42 -46.07
N ILE A 72 -37.55 46.56 -45.39
CA ILE A 72 -36.50 47.51 -45.02
C ILE A 72 -35.45 46.86 -44.11
N LYS A 73 -35.87 46.05 -43.12
CA LYS A 73 -34.95 45.33 -42.24
C LYS A 73 -34.05 44.35 -43.01
N ALA A 74 -34.61 43.64 -43.99
CA ALA A 74 -33.84 42.70 -44.81
C ALA A 74 -32.78 43.43 -45.63
N SER A 75 -33.16 44.50 -46.34
CA SER A 75 -32.22 45.31 -47.13
C SER A 75 -31.15 46.00 -46.27
N TYR A 76 -31.48 46.39 -45.04
CA TYR A 76 -30.51 46.97 -44.11
C TYR A 76 -29.50 45.95 -43.58
N ASN A 77 -29.95 44.71 -43.33
CA ASN A 77 -29.09 43.65 -42.80
C ASN A 77 -28.21 42.99 -43.88
N GLU A 78 -28.60 43.07 -45.15
CA GLU A 78 -27.81 42.53 -46.27
C GLU A 78 -26.37 43.06 -46.33
N PRO A 79 -26.09 44.38 -46.31
CA PRO A 79 -24.72 44.89 -46.31
C PRO A 79 -23.96 44.52 -45.03
N LEU A 80 -24.64 44.39 -43.88
CA LEU A 80 -24.03 43.94 -42.64
C LEU A 80 -23.58 42.48 -42.75
N SER A 81 -24.46 41.59 -43.22
CA SER A 81 -24.14 40.17 -43.42
C SER A 81 -22.97 40.01 -44.40
N ALA A 82 -22.98 40.74 -45.52
CA ALA A 82 -21.89 40.69 -46.48
C ALA A 82 -20.55 41.20 -45.90
N PHE A 83 -20.59 42.18 -45.00
CA PHE A 83 -19.40 42.64 -44.28
C PHE A 83 -18.90 41.57 -43.30
N GLU A 84 -19.78 40.97 -42.50
CA GLU A 84 -19.45 39.90 -41.56
C GLU A 84 -18.83 38.68 -42.26
N ASP A 85 -19.39 38.29 -43.42
CA ASP A 85 -18.86 37.20 -44.23
C ASP A 85 -17.44 37.52 -44.73
N ARG A 86 -17.18 38.75 -45.22
CA ARG A 86 -15.83 39.16 -45.63
C ARG A 86 -14.83 39.15 -44.47
N VAL A 87 -15.24 39.63 -43.29
CA VAL A 87 -14.40 39.58 -42.09
C VAL A 87 -14.09 38.14 -41.70
N LYS A 88 -15.07 37.25 -41.79
CA LYS A 88 -14.89 35.81 -41.54
C LYS A 88 -13.93 35.19 -42.55
N ASP A 89 -14.02 35.53 -43.82
CA ASP A 89 -13.09 35.07 -44.85
C ASP A 89 -11.65 35.53 -44.56
N PHE A 90 -11.47 36.81 -44.18
CA PHE A 90 -10.15 37.33 -43.80
C PHE A 90 -9.57 36.61 -42.58
N LYS A 91 -10.39 36.34 -41.56
CA LYS A 91 -9.97 35.50 -40.41
C LYS A 91 -9.58 34.09 -40.87
N GLY A 92 -10.34 33.49 -41.77
CA GLY A 92 -10.03 32.18 -42.34
C GLY A 92 -8.66 32.14 -43.03
N ILE A 93 -8.29 33.18 -43.78
CA ILE A 93 -6.97 33.30 -44.42
C ILE A 93 -5.85 33.39 -43.37
N ILE A 94 -6.06 34.16 -42.30
CA ILE A 94 -5.11 34.27 -41.18
C ILE A 94 -4.94 32.89 -40.53
N ASP A 95 -6.03 32.21 -40.21
CA ASP A 95 -5.99 30.89 -39.56
C ASP A 95 -5.27 29.84 -40.42
N GLN A 96 -5.52 29.83 -41.74
CA GLN A 96 -4.80 28.96 -42.68
C GLN A 96 -3.29 29.21 -42.68
N SER A 97 -2.86 30.44 -42.41
CA SER A 97 -1.44 30.81 -42.30
C SER A 97 -0.86 30.45 -40.94
N LEU A 98 -1.64 30.57 -39.86
CA LEU A 98 -1.24 30.24 -38.49
C LEU A 98 -1.04 28.73 -38.27
N VAL A 99 -1.95 27.89 -38.77
CA VAL A 99 -1.91 26.43 -38.58
C VAL A 99 -0.55 25.80 -38.92
N PRO A 100 0.05 26.01 -40.11
CA PRO A 100 1.35 25.44 -40.44
C PRO A 100 2.49 26.03 -39.61
N ILE A 101 2.41 27.32 -39.21
CA ILE A 101 3.40 27.97 -38.35
C ILE A 101 3.40 27.30 -36.97
N ASP A 102 2.22 27.16 -36.35
CA ASP A 102 2.07 26.53 -35.04
C ASP A 102 2.52 25.07 -35.06
N ASN A 103 2.16 24.33 -36.11
CA ASN A 103 2.60 22.95 -36.29
C ASN A 103 4.13 22.87 -36.49
N GLY A 104 4.70 23.79 -37.26
CA GLY A 104 6.15 23.91 -37.45
C GLY A 104 6.89 24.18 -36.14
N ILE A 105 6.40 25.13 -35.33
CA ILE A 105 6.94 25.44 -34.00
C ILE A 105 6.87 24.20 -33.11
N LYS A 106 5.70 23.57 -32.97
CA LYS A 106 5.52 22.37 -32.14
C LYS A 106 6.44 21.23 -32.57
N LYS A 107 6.55 20.98 -33.87
CA LYS A 107 7.42 19.92 -34.41
C LYS A 107 8.89 20.19 -34.08
N LEU A 108 9.34 21.43 -34.26
CA LEU A 108 10.72 21.81 -33.94
C LEU A 108 11.00 21.72 -32.44
N GLU A 109 10.11 22.23 -31.59
CA GLU A 109 10.28 22.17 -30.13
C GLU A 109 10.29 20.74 -29.60
N ASN A 110 9.43 19.87 -30.14
CA ASN A 110 9.44 18.43 -29.82
C ASN A 110 10.74 17.78 -30.28
N SER A 111 11.19 18.03 -31.51
CA SER A 111 12.46 17.51 -32.02
C SER A 111 13.65 17.97 -31.15
N GLN A 112 13.67 19.23 -30.73
CA GLN A 112 14.70 19.74 -29.82
C GLN A 112 14.62 19.10 -28.44
N ARG A 113 13.42 18.81 -27.94
CA ARG A 113 13.22 18.13 -26.65
C ARG A 113 13.70 16.68 -26.71
N GLU A 114 13.40 15.95 -27.78
CA GLU A 114 13.93 14.59 -27.99
C GLU A 114 15.46 14.62 -28.15
N GLY A 115 16.01 15.61 -28.87
CA GLY A 115 17.46 15.79 -28.94
C GLY A 115 18.10 16.01 -27.56
N ARG A 116 17.48 16.84 -26.71
CA ARG A 116 17.93 17.01 -25.32
C ARG A 116 17.76 15.74 -24.49
N LYS A 117 16.72 14.94 -24.72
CA LYS A 117 16.54 13.65 -24.05
C LYS A 117 17.68 12.69 -24.37
N ASN A 118 18.04 12.58 -25.65
CA ASN A 118 19.17 11.76 -26.08
C ASN A 118 20.48 12.27 -25.45
N HIS A 119 20.73 13.58 -25.50
CA HIS A 119 21.92 14.18 -24.87
C HIS A 119 21.99 13.93 -23.36
N VAL A 120 20.86 13.99 -22.66
CA VAL A 120 20.78 13.64 -21.24
C VAL A 120 21.12 12.17 -21.01
N GLN A 121 20.63 11.27 -21.87
CA GLN A 121 20.97 9.85 -21.81
C GLN A 121 22.47 9.63 -22.05
N ASP A 122 23.06 10.32 -23.03
CA ASP A 122 24.50 10.24 -23.30
C ASP A 122 25.34 10.62 -22.07
N ILE A 123 24.95 11.69 -21.35
CA ILE A 123 25.61 12.10 -20.09
C ILE A 123 25.44 11.01 -19.01
N ILE A 124 24.26 10.41 -18.90
CA ILE A 124 23.99 9.34 -17.94
C ILE A 124 24.86 8.11 -18.27
N ASP A 125 24.93 7.72 -19.53
CA ASP A 125 25.69 6.56 -20.01
C ASP A 125 27.21 6.77 -19.81
N GLU A 126 27.69 8.01 -19.92
CA GLU A 126 29.08 8.38 -19.64
C GLU A 126 29.41 8.34 -18.13
N MET A 127 28.52 8.90 -17.29
CA MET A 127 28.81 9.09 -15.87
C MET A 127 28.45 7.88 -14.99
N ALA A 128 27.33 7.20 -15.23
CA ALA A 128 26.83 6.14 -14.34
C ALA A 128 27.82 4.98 -14.09
N PRO A 129 28.59 4.51 -15.10
CA PRO A 129 29.59 3.47 -14.90
C PRO A 129 30.68 3.84 -13.88
N GLU A 130 31.05 5.11 -13.74
CA GLU A 130 32.03 5.58 -12.73
C GLU A 130 31.55 5.34 -11.28
N TYR A 131 30.23 5.22 -11.09
CA TYR A 131 29.59 5.03 -9.80
C TYR A 131 29.09 3.60 -9.56
N ASP A 132 29.40 2.64 -10.43
CA ASP A 132 28.90 1.25 -10.38
C ASP A 132 27.35 1.17 -10.42
N ILE A 133 26.72 2.08 -11.17
CA ILE A 133 25.28 2.19 -11.39
C ILE A 133 24.97 1.80 -12.84
N ASP A 134 23.93 0.98 -13.04
CA ASP A 134 23.43 0.69 -14.39
C ASP A 134 22.68 1.94 -14.91
N PRO A 135 23.06 2.49 -16.08
CA PRO A 135 22.34 3.61 -16.70
C PRO A 135 20.82 3.40 -16.81
N ASN A 136 20.36 2.15 -16.94
CA ASN A 136 18.94 1.81 -17.08
C ASN A 136 18.15 1.87 -15.77
N ASP A 137 18.83 1.86 -14.62
CA ASP A 137 18.19 1.97 -13.30
C ASP A 137 17.78 3.42 -12.96
N ILE A 138 18.19 4.39 -13.79
CA ILE A 138 17.95 5.80 -13.54
C ILE A 138 16.59 6.21 -14.11
N GLU A 139 15.70 6.65 -13.22
CA GLU A 139 14.40 7.18 -13.63
C GLU A 139 14.56 8.55 -14.31
N PHE A 140 14.10 8.65 -15.56
CA PHE A 140 14.22 9.86 -16.35
C PHE A 140 13.25 10.96 -15.89
N GLU A 141 13.78 12.14 -15.52
CA GLU A 141 12.95 13.28 -15.13
C GLU A 141 12.71 14.24 -16.31
N LYS A 142 11.44 14.62 -16.52
CA LYS A 142 11.06 15.54 -17.62
C LYS A 142 11.77 16.89 -17.56
N SER A 143 12.10 17.37 -16.35
CA SER A 143 12.73 18.66 -16.13
C SER A 143 14.13 18.76 -16.75
N TRP A 144 14.80 17.63 -16.97
CA TRP A 144 16.14 17.56 -17.57
C TRP A 144 16.16 17.98 -19.04
N THR A 145 15.02 17.89 -19.72
CA THR A 145 14.86 18.31 -21.13
C THR A 145 14.41 19.76 -21.30
N ASN A 146 14.37 20.55 -20.23
CA ASN A 146 13.99 21.96 -20.30
C ASN A 146 15.08 22.80 -20.96
N LYS A 147 14.70 23.85 -21.70
CA LYS A 147 15.65 24.78 -22.35
C LYS A 147 16.58 25.50 -21.36
N THR A 148 16.18 25.62 -20.09
CA THR A 148 16.96 26.25 -19.01
C THR A 148 17.90 25.30 -18.30
N MET A 149 17.81 24.00 -18.61
CA MET A 149 18.72 22.99 -18.10
C MET A 149 20.02 23.04 -18.89
N THR A 150 21.14 23.11 -18.18
CA THR A 150 22.49 23.17 -18.76
C THR A 150 23.28 21.95 -18.34
N ASP A 151 24.27 21.57 -19.14
CA ASP A 151 25.12 20.40 -18.86
C ASP A 151 25.74 20.46 -17.47
N ILE A 152 26.25 21.63 -17.05
CA ILE A 152 26.79 21.84 -15.70
C ILE A 152 25.78 21.49 -14.60
N LYS A 153 24.49 21.83 -14.78
CA LYS A 153 23.45 21.50 -13.81
C LYS A 153 23.12 20.00 -13.85
N LEU A 154 23.03 19.41 -15.03
CA LEU A 154 22.79 17.98 -15.22
C LEU A 154 23.88 17.14 -14.57
N THR A 155 25.14 17.41 -14.91
CA THR A 155 26.31 16.73 -14.33
C THR A 155 26.31 16.82 -12.81
N LYS A 156 25.95 17.98 -12.23
CA LYS A 156 25.85 18.12 -10.77
C LYS A 156 24.71 17.28 -10.19
N ILE A 157 23.52 17.33 -10.79
CA ILE A 157 22.35 16.54 -10.37
C ILE A 157 22.69 15.05 -10.40
N PHE A 158 23.32 14.59 -11.49
CA PHE A 158 23.74 13.20 -11.64
C PHE A 158 24.84 12.82 -10.67
N ALA A 159 25.89 13.63 -10.50
CA ALA A 159 26.92 13.35 -9.50
C ALA A 159 26.36 13.25 -8.08
N ASP A 160 25.47 14.17 -7.68
CA ASP A 160 24.83 14.15 -6.36
C ASP A 160 23.92 12.92 -6.20
N GLY A 161 23.10 12.62 -7.23
CA GLY A 161 22.21 11.46 -7.26
C GLY A 161 22.95 10.12 -7.26
N PHE A 162 23.98 9.98 -8.07
CA PHE A 162 24.80 8.78 -8.18
C PHE A 162 25.58 8.53 -6.89
N ASN A 163 26.14 9.56 -6.27
CA ASN A 163 26.75 9.44 -4.95
C ASN A 163 25.75 8.96 -3.89
N ALA A 164 24.51 9.47 -3.91
CA ALA A 164 23.48 9.03 -2.98
C ALA A 164 23.10 7.55 -3.21
N LEU A 165 22.93 7.13 -4.45
CA LEU A 165 22.64 5.74 -4.82
C LEU A 165 23.79 4.80 -4.44
N LYS A 166 25.04 5.19 -4.72
CA LYS A 166 26.23 4.43 -4.35
C LYS A 166 26.31 4.23 -2.84
N ARG A 167 26.17 5.31 -2.06
CA ARG A 167 26.14 5.23 -0.58
C ARG A 167 25.03 4.32 -0.07
N LYS A 168 23.85 4.38 -0.68
CA LYS A 168 22.72 3.49 -0.32
C LYS A 168 23.05 2.02 -0.58
N LYS A 169 23.62 1.70 -1.75
CA LYS A 169 24.07 0.35 -2.11
C LYS A 169 25.15 -0.18 -1.17
N GLU A 170 26.15 0.65 -0.86
CA GLU A 170 27.23 0.34 0.09
C GLU A 170 26.69 0.13 1.51
N LEU A 171 25.72 0.94 1.95
CA LEU A 171 25.08 0.80 3.25
C LEU A 171 24.32 -0.52 3.37
N ILE A 172 23.53 -0.89 2.35
CA ILE A 172 22.82 -2.17 2.31
C ILE A 172 23.82 -3.34 2.34
N ALA A 173 24.91 -3.26 1.55
CA ALA A 173 25.95 -4.29 1.54
C ALA A 173 26.65 -4.43 2.91
N THR A 174 26.91 -3.31 3.59
CA THR A 174 27.52 -3.28 4.93
C THR A 174 26.57 -3.84 5.98
N ASN A 175 25.29 -3.43 5.96
CA ASN A 175 24.25 -3.95 6.84
C ASN A 175 24.07 -5.46 6.68
N LYS A 176 24.07 -5.95 5.44
CA LYS A 176 24.02 -7.38 5.14
C LYS A 176 25.20 -8.14 5.75
N LYS A 177 26.43 -7.64 5.56
CA LYS A 177 27.63 -8.25 6.18
C LYS A 177 27.55 -8.28 7.70
N LEU A 178 27.10 -7.19 8.32
CA LEU A 178 26.98 -7.09 9.77
C LEU A 178 26.00 -8.14 10.33
N VAL A 179 24.83 -8.30 9.68
CA VAL A 179 23.85 -9.32 10.06
C VAL A 179 24.40 -10.73 9.82
N GLU A 180 25.07 -10.99 8.70
CA GLU A 180 25.68 -12.30 8.42
C GLU A 180 26.75 -12.69 9.44
N GLU A 181 27.58 -11.75 9.88
CA GLU A 181 28.61 -11.97 10.90
C GLU A 181 27.99 -12.20 12.29
N HIS A 182 26.95 -11.43 12.64
CA HIS A 182 26.22 -11.62 13.89
C HIS A 182 25.49 -12.97 13.95
N CYS A 183 24.82 -13.38 12.86
CA CYS A 183 24.20 -14.70 12.75
C CYS A 183 25.22 -15.84 12.95
N LYS A 184 26.44 -15.70 12.41
CA LYS A 184 27.53 -16.68 12.65
C LYS A 184 27.96 -16.72 14.10
N TYR A 185 28.10 -15.57 14.76
CA TYR A 185 28.45 -15.48 16.18
C TYR A 185 27.41 -16.16 17.07
N VAL A 186 26.13 -15.93 16.79
CA VAL A 186 25.01 -16.47 17.57
C VAL A 186 24.67 -17.93 17.19
N GLY A 187 25.15 -18.41 16.04
CA GLY A 187 24.90 -19.77 15.55
C GLY A 187 23.51 -19.97 14.94
N VAL A 188 23.00 -18.96 14.24
CA VAL A 188 21.69 -18.95 13.56
C VAL A 188 21.88 -18.83 12.04
N GLU A 189 20.96 -19.42 11.26
CA GLU A 189 20.94 -19.33 9.79
C GLU A 189 20.73 -17.88 9.34
N ALA A 190 21.57 -17.38 8.42
CA ALA A 190 21.63 -15.96 8.10
C ALA A 190 20.64 -15.50 7.00
N ALA A 191 20.26 -16.36 6.05
CA ALA A 191 19.49 -15.98 4.87
C ALA A 191 18.11 -15.40 5.24
N GLY A 192 17.44 -16.00 6.23
CA GLY A 192 16.15 -15.49 6.72
C GLY A 192 16.25 -14.07 7.29
N TRP A 193 17.29 -13.78 8.07
CA TRP A 193 17.48 -12.47 8.69
C TRP A 193 17.98 -11.41 7.72
N VAL A 194 18.87 -11.77 6.80
CA VAL A 194 19.34 -10.88 5.74
C VAL A 194 18.18 -10.43 4.85
N SER A 195 17.20 -11.30 4.58
CA SER A 195 16.01 -10.93 3.81
C SER A 195 15.08 -9.93 4.49
N GLN A 196 15.19 -9.76 5.82
CA GLN A 196 14.45 -8.76 6.58
C GLN A 196 15.06 -7.37 6.48
N LEU A 197 16.30 -7.24 5.99
CA LEU A 197 16.90 -5.94 5.73
C LEU A 197 16.15 -5.27 4.57
N SER A 198 15.65 -4.08 4.86
CA SER A 198 14.99 -3.21 3.88
C SER A 198 15.47 -1.78 4.08
N ASP A 199 15.00 -0.86 3.24
CA ASP A 199 15.25 0.57 3.43
C ASP A 199 14.70 1.09 4.78
N GLU A 200 13.69 0.42 5.35
CA GLU A 200 13.05 0.79 6.61
C GLU A 200 13.61 -0.01 7.81
N TYR A 201 14.11 -1.23 7.59
CA TYR A 201 14.63 -2.11 8.63
C TYR A 201 16.17 -2.17 8.61
N ASN A 202 16.79 -1.46 9.53
CA ASN A 202 18.25 -1.37 9.62
C ASN A 202 18.86 -2.59 10.34
N ALA A 203 20.18 -2.78 10.17
CA ALA A 203 20.89 -3.92 10.74
C ALA A 203 20.80 -4.03 12.27
N THR A 204 20.72 -2.90 12.98
CA THR A 204 20.64 -2.89 14.45
C THR A 204 19.35 -3.54 14.95
N ASP A 205 18.24 -3.28 14.28
CA ASP A 205 16.94 -3.83 14.68
C ASP A 205 16.85 -5.33 14.36
N VAL A 206 17.43 -5.75 13.23
CA VAL A 206 17.56 -7.18 12.88
C VAL A 206 18.47 -7.91 13.88
N ILE A 207 19.60 -7.32 14.27
CA ILE A 207 20.52 -7.88 15.28
C ILE A 207 19.83 -8.08 16.62
N LYS A 208 19.05 -7.10 17.10
CA LYS A 208 18.28 -7.25 18.34
C LYS A 208 17.27 -8.39 18.25
N ALA A 209 16.61 -8.56 17.11
CA ALA A 209 15.66 -9.67 16.90
C ALA A 209 16.37 -11.03 16.88
N ILE A 210 17.57 -11.11 16.31
CA ILE A 210 18.42 -12.31 16.35
C ILE A 210 18.80 -12.66 17.79
N ASP A 211 19.21 -11.67 18.59
CA ASP A 211 19.58 -11.88 19.99
C ASP A 211 18.41 -12.41 20.82
N GLN A 212 17.23 -11.80 20.66
CA GLN A 212 16.00 -12.26 21.31
C GLN A 212 15.66 -13.70 20.89
N PHE A 213 15.74 -14.01 19.60
CA PHE A 213 15.50 -15.36 19.09
C PHE A 213 16.46 -16.39 19.70
N ALA A 214 17.74 -16.04 19.85
CA ALA A 214 18.74 -16.92 20.41
C ALA A 214 18.56 -17.14 21.92
N GLU A 215 18.22 -16.09 22.67
CA GLU A 215 17.85 -16.20 24.09
C GLU A 215 16.62 -17.09 24.28
N ASP A 216 15.56 -16.86 23.49
CA ASP A 216 14.34 -17.68 23.53
C ASP A 216 14.61 -19.15 23.23
N ARG A 217 15.49 -19.43 22.25
CA ARG A 217 15.91 -20.80 21.92
C ARG A 217 16.62 -21.44 23.11
N LYS A 218 17.57 -20.74 23.74
CA LYS A 218 18.29 -21.25 24.93
C LYS A 218 17.31 -21.52 26.09
N LEU A 219 16.37 -20.62 26.34
CA LEU A 219 15.36 -20.77 27.39
C LEU A 219 14.47 -22.00 27.16
N LYS A 220 14.04 -22.23 25.90
CA LYS A 220 13.27 -23.43 25.52
C LYS A 220 14.08 -24.72 25.71
N GLU A 221 15.34 -24.74 25.27
CA GLU A 221 16.23 -25.90 25.46
C GLU A 221 16.46 -26.21 26.96
N ILE A 222 16.64 -25.18 27.79
CA ILE A 222 16.76 -25.34 29.25
C ILE A 222 15.45 -25.87 29.86
N ALA A 223 14.30 -25.33 29.45
CA ALA A 223 13.00 -25.78 29.94
C ALA A 223 12.69 -27.23 29.54
N GLU A 224 13.02 -27.63 28.32
CA GLU A 224 12.84 -28.99 27.83
C GLU A 224 13.75 -29.98 28.56
N LYS A 225 15.02 -29.63 28.80
CA LYS A 225 15.92 -30.44 29.63
C LYS A 225 15.39 -30.63 31.05
N LYS A 226 14.93 -29.55 31.69
CA LYS A 226 14.31 -29.62 33.03
C LYS A 226 13.05 -30.51 33.03
N ARG A 227 12.23 -30.45 31.97
CA ARG A 227 11.04 -31.31 31.83
C ARG A 227 11.41 -32.78 31.67
N LEU A 228 12.41 -33.08 30.87
CA LEU A 228 12.87 -34.46 30.67
C LEU A 228 13.51 -35.04 31.96
N GLU A 229 14.26 -34.22 32.70
CA GLU A 229 14.83 -34.61 34.00
C GLU A 229 13.74 -34.86 35.05
N SER A 230 12.71 -34.00 35.13
CA SER A 230 11.60 -34.22 36.06
C SER A 230 10.78 -35.47 35.70
N GLU A 231 10.49 -35.70 34.42
CA GLU A 231 9.82 -36.92 33.95
C GLU A 231 10.62 -38.20 34.27
N LYS A 232 11.95 -38.16 34.11
CA LYS A 232 12.83 -39.29 34.49
C LYS A 232 12.85 -39.51 36.00
N ALA A 233 12.93 -38.45 36.80
CA ALA A 233 12.90 -38.53 38.26
C ALA A 233 11.56 -39.10 38.78
N ILE A 234 10.44 -38.69 38.18
CA ILE A 234 9.11 -39.22 38.50
C ILE A 234 9.04 -40.73 38.16
N LYS A 235 9.43 -41.14 36.95
CA LYS A 235 9.44 -42.57 36.56
C LYS A 235 10.32 -43.44 37.45
N ALA A 236 11.50 -42.95 37.86
CA ALA A 236 12.39 -43.66 38.76
C ALA A 236 11.85 -43.77 40.20
N ALA A 237 11.11 -42.75 40.67
CA ALA A 237 10.43 -42.79 41.95
C ALA A 237 9.23 -43.76 41.94
N THR A 238 8.44 -43.78 40.86
CA THR A 238 7.30 -44.70 40.71
C THR A 238 7.73 -46.17 40.55
N GLN A 239 8.92 -46.46 40.02
CA GLN A 239 9.44 -47.84 39.89
C GLN A 239 10.05 -48.42 41.19
N ARG A 240 10.34 -47.61 42.21
CA ARG A 240 10.84 -48.08 43.52
C ARG A 240 9.75 -48.46 44.53
N GLN A 241 8.49 -48.13 44.26
CA GLN A 241 7.36 -48.47 45.12
C GLN A 241 6.38 -49.38 44.38
N VAL A 242 6.73 -50.67 44.24
CA VAL A 242 5.74 -51.74 44.09
C VAL A 242 6.20 -52.95 44.93
N ASN A 243 5.78 -52.93 46.19
CA ASN A 243 5.38 -54.08 47.01
C ASN A 243 4.34 -53.53 48.02
N ASP A 244 3.06 -53.61 47.62
CA ASP A 244 1.86 -53.92 48.44
C ASP A 244 1.78 -53.34 49.87
N VAL A 245 0.82 -52.51 50.30
CA VAL A 245 -0.56 -52.20 49.84
C VAL A 245 -0.98 -50.82 50.37
N VAL A 246 -1.75 -50.12 49.53
CA VAL A 246 -2.91 -49.22 49.72
C VAL A 246 -3.25 -48.67 51.13
N ILE A 247 -3.38 -47.33 51.18
CA ILE A 247 -4.20 -46.59 52.15
C ILE A 247 -5.55 -46.34 51.46
N ASP A 248 -6.66 -46.75 52.09
CA ASP A 248 -8.04 -46.50 51.62
C ASP A 248 -8.55 -45.14 52.16
N ASP A 249 -9.56 -44.57 51.50
CA ASP A 249 -9.54 -43.24 50.87
C ASP A 249 -10.50 -42.22 51.52
N GLU A 250 -10.91 -42.38 52.80
CA GLU A 250 -11.81 -41.42 53.50
C GLU A 250 -11.58 -41.12 55.01
N THR A 251 -10.92 -41.97 55.81
CA THR A 251 -11.00 -41.87 57.31
C THR A 251 -9.66 -42.12 58.03
N GLY A 252 -9.14 -41.14 58.78
CA GLY A 252 -7.81 -41.16 59.42
C GLY A 252 -7.65 -41.93 60.75
N GLU A 253 -6.37 -42.21 61.07
CA GLU A 253 -5.72 -42.88 62.26
C GLU A 253 -5.47 -44.41 62.18
N LEU A 254 -4.44 -45.05 62.78
CA LEU A 254 -2.98 -44.90 63.09
C LEU A 254 -2.53 -46.19 63.88
N ILE A 255 -1.23 -46.38 64.21
CA ILE A 255 -0.64 -47.38 65.18
C ILE A 255 -0.30 -48.77 64.54
N GLU A 256 0.82 -49.52 64.74
CA GLU A 256 1.51 -49.98 65.97
C GLU A 256 2.87 -50.70 65.68
N SER A 257 3.90 -50.38 66.48
CA SER A 257 4.99 -51.19 67.07
C SER A 257 5.46 -52.56 66.48
N LYS A 258 6.78 -52.70 66.21
CA LYS A 258 7.50 -54.00 66.03
C LYS A 258 7.63 -54.77 67.36
N PRO A 259 7.72 -56.13 67.38
CA PRO A 259 8.23 -56.86 68.56
C PRO A 259 9.79 -56.88 68.62
N GLN A 260 10.34 -56.69 69.83
CA GLN A 260 11.76 -56.79 70.21
C GLN A 260 12.26 -58.25 70.16
N MET A 261 13.50 -58.47 69.69
CA MET A 261 14.21 -59.76 69.71
C MET A 261 15.13 -59.82 70.94
N PHE A 262 15.20 -60.95 71.64
CA PHE A 262 16.07 -61.18 72.81
C PHE A 262 17.08 -62.31 72.52
N GLU A 263 18.32 -62.15 72.99
CA GLU A 263 19.40 -63.14 72.84
C GLU A 263 19.87 -63.65 74.21
N TRP A 264 20.13 -64.96 74.33
CA TRP A 264 20.65 -65.61 75.54
C TRP A 264 21.64 -66.72 75.19
N SER A 265 22.60 -67.02 76.08
CA SER A 265 23.61 -68.06 75.85
C SER A 265 23.60 -69.10 76.99
N MET A 266 23.70 -70.39 76.64
CA MET A 266 23.77 -71.50 77.60
C MET A 266 24.95 -72.43 77.27
N HIS A 267 25.53 -73.07 78.29
CA HIS A 267 26.61 -74.05 78.12
C HIS A 267 26.12 -75.46 78.50
N LEU A 268 26.33 -76.42 77.61
CA LEU A 268 25.90 -77.82 77.76
C LEU A 268 27.13 -78.74 77.71
N THR A 269 27.15 -79.79 78.53
CA THR A 269 28.24 -80.78 78.56
C THR A 269 27.66 -82.19 78.56
N GLY A 270 28.09 -83.04 77.62
CA GLY A 270 27.55 -84.39 77.41
C GLY A 270 28.34 -85.17 76.34
N SER A 271 27.88 -86.37 75.98
CA SER A 271 28.52 -87.15 74.90
C SER A 271 28.25 -86.53 73.51
N LYS A 272 29.09 -86.82 72.51
CA LYS A 272 29.00 -86.24 71.15
C LYS A 272 27.63 -86.50 70.50
N GLY A 273 27.09 -87.71 70.63
CA GLY A 273 25.77 -88.07 70.10
C GLY A 273 24.62 -87.31 70.78
N ASP A 274 24.74 -87.07 72.09
CA ASP A 274 23.72 -86.35 72.85
C ASP A 274 23.72 -84.85 72.53
N LEU A 275 24.90 -84.25 72.35
CA LEU A 275 25.03 -82.84 71.98
C LEU A 275 24.49 -82.55 70.56
N ILE A 276 24.73 -83.45 69.60
CA ILE A 276 24.16 -83.34 68.24
C ILE A 276 22.62 -83.46 68.30
N SER A 277 22.12 -84.40 69.09
CA SER A 277 20.67 -84.59 69.24
C SER A 277 20.00 -83.36 69.89
N ALA A 278 20.63 -82.76 70.89
CA ALA A 278 20.16 -81.54 71.53
C ALA A 278 20.13 -80.33 70.57
N TYR A 279 21.18 -80.16 69.74
CA TYR A 279 21.23 -79.09 68.73
C TYR A 279 20.11 -79.20 67.71
N ASN A 280 19.85 -80.42 67.19
CA ASN A 280 18.80 -80.65 66.22
C ASN A 280 17.41 -80.34 66.80
N ALA A 281 17.13 -80.79 68.03
CA ALA A 281 15.85 -80.53 68.69
C ALA A 281 15.59 -79.02 68.91
N LEU A 282 16.63 -78.24 69.28
CA LEU A 282 16.49 -76.79 69.46
C LEU A 282 16.33 -76.05 68.12
N SER A 283 16.95 -76.55 67.05
CA SER A 283 16.90 -75.92 65.72
C SER A 283 15.57 -76.12 64.99
N GLU A 284 14.77 -77.12 65.37
CA GLU A 284 13.44 -77.35 64.79
C GLU A 284 12.33 -76.44 65.36
N LEU A 285 12.61 -75.69 66.43
CA LEU A 285 11.65 -74.76 67.03
C LEU A 285 11.44 -73.52 66.15
N LYS A 286 10.21 -73.30 65.68
CA LYS A 286 9.87 -72.15 64.84
C LYS A 286 10.10 -70.82 65.58
N GLY A 287 10.88 -69.94 64.96
CA GLY A 287 11.10 -68.56 65.42
C GLY A 287 12.33 -68.36 66.29
N ILE A 288 13.16 -69.38 66.48
CA ILE A 288 14.44 -69.29 67.22
C ILE A 288 15.59 -69.58 66.24
N HIS A 289 16.67 -68.80 66.33
CA HIS A 289 17.92 -69.07 65.61
C HIS A 289 18.98 -69.54 66.60
N VAL A 290 19.52 -70.75 66.38
CA VAL A 290 20.51 -71.38 67.28
C VAL A 290 21.88 -71.33 66.61
N GLN A 291 22.86 -70.76 67.31
CA GLN A 291 24.27 -70.72 66.88
C GLN A 291 25.16 -71.42 67.92
N THR A 292 26.19 -72.14 67.46
CA THR A 292 27.21 -72.75 68.32
C THR A 292 28.49 -71.93 68.28
N ILE A 293 29.10 -71.66 69.44
CA ILE A 293 30.28 -70.79 69.57
C ILE A 293 31.55 -71.49 69.07
N ASP A 294 31.72 -72.79 69.37
CA ASP A 294 32.80 -73.63 68.83
C ASP A 294 32.17 -74.65 67.87
N GLY A 295 32.65 -74.70 66.63
CA GLY A 295 32.09 -75.58 65.60
C GLY A 295 32.13 -77.04 66.05
N LEU A 296 30.99 -77.74 65.95
CA LEU A 296 30.86 -79.17 66.25
C LEU A 296 31.89 -80.07 65.52
N SER A 297 32.62 -79.52 64.54
CA SER A 297 33.67 -80.18 63.75
C SER A 297 35.10 -80.12 64.33
N GLU A 298 35.37 -79.41 65.43
CA GLU A 298 36.65 -79.57 66.17
C GLU A 298 36.61 -80.71 67.21
N VAL A 299 35.51 -81.46 67.25
CA VAL A 299 35.36 -82.70 68.02
C VAL A 299 35.53 -83.90 67.08
N GLU A 300 36.78 -84.34 66.89
CA GLU A 300 37.27 -85.61 66.30
C GLU A 300 37.19 -85.74 64.76
N GLY A 301 38.27 -85.96 63.99
CA GLY A 301 39.61 -86.45 64.36
C GLY A 301 39.66 -87.98 64.48
N GLU A 302 40.11 -88.64 63.39
CA GLU A 302 40.63 -90.01 63.25
C GLU A 302 39.89 -91.20 63.91
N LEU A 303 39.28 -92.03 63.05
CA LEU A 303 39.50 -93.50 62.95
C LEU A 303 39.01 -94.01 61.59
#